data_AF-A0AAU9LF21-F1
#
_entry.id   AF-A0AAU9LF21-F1
#
_cell.length_a   1.000
_cell.length_b   1.000
_cell.length_c   1.000
_cell.angle_alpha   90.00
_cell.angle_beta   90.00
_cell.angle_gamma   90.00
#
_symmetry.space_group_name_H-M   'P 1'
#
loop_
_entity.id
_entity.type
_entity.pdbx_description
1 polymer ?
#
loop_
_entity_poly.entity_id
_entity_poly.type
_entity_poly.pdbx_seq_one_letter_code
_entity_poly.pdbx_strand_id
1 'polypeptide(L)'
;MCLGIDLGTTNSCVGIWHVERNHVKILKNRLDRGRTTPSIVRCLRIVSSVLKEAEVKNADIDEVILVGGSTQIPILRAMISEAFDGKELCMSVNADEVIAE
;
A
#
# COMPACT_ATOMS: atom_id res chain seq x y z
N MET A 1 7.60 8.94 6.58
CA MET A 1 6.68 8.74 5.44
C MET A 1 5.81 7.53 5.68
N CYS A 2 4.53 7.60 5.35
CA CYS A 2 3.61 6.47 5.48
C CYS A 2 3.21 5.96 4.10
N LEU A 3 3.16 4.65 3.91
CA LEU A 3 2.69 4.00 2.70
C LEU A 3 1.35 3.33 2.95
N GLY A 4 0.27 3.84 2.37
CA GLY A 4 -1.05 3.22 2.38
C GLY A 4 -1.24 2.29 1.18
N ILE A 5 -1.69 1.07 1.42
CA ILE A 5 -1.98 0.06 0.38
C ILE A 5 -3.41 -0.43 0.58
N ASP A 6 -4.32 -0.06 -0.32
CA ASP A 6 -5.69 -0.59 -0.36
C ASP A 6 -5.76 -1.78 -1.32
N LEU A 7 -6.10 -2.93 -0.76
CA LEU A 7 -6.18 -4.21 -1.44
C LEU A 7 -7.63 -4.65 -1.55
N GLY A 8 -8.30 -4.17 -2.61
CA GLY A 8 -9.58 -4.69 -3.05
C GLY A 8 -9.43 -5.87 -4.02
N THR A 9 -10.50 -6.66 -4.13
CA THR A 9 -10.60 -7.78 -5.09
C THR A 9 -10.75 -7.32 -6.53
N THR A 10 -11.25 -6.09 -6.73
CA THR A 10 -11.54 -5.51 -8.05
C THR A 10 -10.61 -4.34 -8.38
N ASN A 11 -10.25 -3.53 -7.39
CA ASN A 11 -9.35 -2.39 -7.55
C ASN A 11 -8.33 -2.38 -6.40
N SER A 12 -7.14 -1.86 -6.69
CA SER A 12 -6.14 -1.63 -5.65
C SER A 12 -5.56 -0.23 -5.83
N CYS A 13 -5.26 0.46 -4.73
CA CYS A 13 -4.57 1.74 -4.77
C CYS A 13 -3.42 1.76 -3.78
N VAL A 14 -2.40 2.57 -4.11
CA VAL A 14 -1.24 2.78 -3.24
C VAL A 14 -1.02 4.27 -3.10
N GLY A 15 -0.87 4.75 -1.88
CA GLY A 15 -0.63 6.15 -1.56
C GLY A 15 0.61 6.32 -0.70
N ILE A 16 1.42 7.34 -1.00
CA ILE A 16 2.53 7.77 -0.14
C ILE A 16 2.14 9.07 0.53
N TRP A 17 2.21 9.10 1.85
CA TRP A 17 2.02 10.29 2.67
C TRP A 17 3.36 10.83 3.17
N HIS A 18 3.64 12.08 2.80
CA HIS A 18 4.81 12.81 3.28
C HIS A 18 4.41 13.65 4.50
N VAL A 19 4.74 13.16 5.70
CA VAL A 19 4.42 13.82 6.98
C VAL A 19 5.00 15.24 7.04
N GLU A 20 6.25 15.44 6.62
CA GLU A 20 6.92 16.76 6.64
C GLU A 20 6.31 17.77 5.66
N ARG A 21 5.62 17.29 4.61
CA ARG A 21 5.07 18.13 3.54
C ARG A 21 3.55 18.21 3.56
N ASN A 22 2.90 17.55 4.53
CA ASN A 22 1.44 17.37 4.62
C ASN A 22 0.79 17.04 3.25
N HIS A 23 1.37 16.11 2.50
CA HIS A 23 1.00 15.84 1.11
C HIS A 23 0.80 14.34 0.84
N VAL A 24 -0.39 13.96 0.35
CA VAL A 24 -0.66 12.60 -0.15
C VAL A 24 -0.39 12.54 -1.65
N LYS A 25 0.44 11.60 -2.11
CA LYS A 25 0.49 11.18 -3.51
C LYS A 25 -0.25 9.84 -3.65
N ILE A 26 -1.47 9.87 -4.19
CA ILE A 26 -2.28 8.67 -4.42
C ILE A 26 -2.13 8.20 -5.87
N LEU A 27 -1.69 6.96 -6.05
CA LEU A 27 -1.56 6.31 -7.36
C LEU A 27 -2.57 5.15 -7.44
N LYS A 28 -3.63 5.37 -8.22
CA LYS A 28 -4.68 4.38 -8.47
C LYS A 28 -4.21 3.45 -9.59
N ASN A 29 -4.15 2.14 -9.33
CA ASN A 29 -3.96 1.17 -10.40
C ASN A 29 -5.29 1.02 -11.16
N ARG A 30 -5.43 1.72 -12.29
CA ARG A 30 -6.63 1.72 -13.14
C ARG A 30 -6.63 0.57 -14.18
N LEU A 31 -6.03 -0.56 -13.83
CA LEU A 31 -5.94 -1.77 -14.66
C LEU A 31 -6.43 -2.97 -13.83
N ASP A 32 -7.66 -3.44 -14.02
CA ASP A 32 -7.98 -4.53 -14.95
C ASP A 32 -9.49 -4.81 -15.02
N ARG A 33 -9.98 -5.00 -16.25
CA ARG A 33 -11.35 -5.44 -16.55
C ARG A 33 -11.51 -6.92 -16.14
N GLY A 34 -11.79 -7.18 -14.86
CA GLY A 34 -12.33 -8.48 -14.42
C GLY A 34 -11.35 -9.66 -14.34
N ARG A 35 -10.05 -9.43 -14.08
CA ARG A 35 -9.09 -10.52 -13.80
C ARG A 35 -8.68 -10.55 -12.33
N THR A 36 -9.21 -11.52 -11.58
CA THR A 36 -8.72 -11.96 -10.27
C THR A 36 -7.37 -12.67 -10.43
N THR A 37 -6.30 -11.91 -10.66
CA THR A 37 -4.93 -12.40 -10.41
C THR A 37 -4.65 -12.28 -8.91
N PRO A 38 -4.02 -13.25 -8.23
CA PRO A 38 -3.72 -13.14 -6.80
C PRO A 38 -2.98 -11.82 -6.54
N SER A 39 -3.63 -10.91 -5.82
CA SER A 39 -3.21 -9.50 -5.72
C SER A 39 -1.76 -9.36 -5.28
N ILE A 40 -1.23 -10.32 -4.52
CA ILE A 40 0.13 -10.40 -3.98
C ILE A 40 1.25 -9.98 -4.96
N VAL A 41 1.40 -10.67 -6.09
CA VAL A 41 2.54 -10.40 -7.02
C VAL A 41 2.37 -9.04 -7.70
N ARG A 42 1.13 -8.65 -7.97
CA ARG A 42 0.82 -7.35 -8.56
C ARG A 42 1.02 -6.20 -7.56
N CYS A 43 0.71 -6.43 -6.29
CA CYS A 43 0.85 -5.44 -5.23
C CYS A 43 2.29 -4.97 -5.09
N LEU A 44 3.23 -5.90 -4.97
CA LEU A 44 4.65 -5.56 -4.88
C LEU A 44 5.13 -4.77 -6.10
N ARG A 45 4.69 -5.16 -7.31
CA ARG A 45 5.03 -4.42 -8.54
C ARG A 45 4.48 -2.99 -8.54
N ILE A 46 3.24 -2.79 -8.10
CA ILE A 46 2.63 -1.46 -8.00
C ILE A 46 3.39 -0.63 -6.98
N VAL A 47 3.64 -1.17 -5.78
CA VAL A 47 4.41 -0.53 -4.73
C VAL A 47 5.78 -0.10 -5.22
N SER A 48 6.55 -0.99 -5.87
CA SER A 48 7.85 -0.63 -6.43
C SER A 48 7.77 0.45 -7.51
N SER A 49 6.73 0.43 -8.34
CA SER A 49 6.52 1.47 -9.37
C SER A 49 6.21 2.83 -8.73
N VAL A 50 5.39 2.83 -7.68
CA VAL A 50 4.99 4.02 -6.92
C VAL A 50 6.18 4.63 -6.18
N LEU A 51 6.98 3.81 -5.51
CA LEU A 51 8.21 4.25 -4.85
C LEU A 51 9.18 4.85 -5.86
N LYS A 52 9.33 4.22 -7.03
CA LYS A 52 10.16 4.74 -8.12
C LYS A 52 9.66 6.08 -8.67
N GLU A 53 8.36 6.23 -8.90
CA GLU A 53 7.75 7.49 -9.36
C GLU A 53 7.75 8.60 -8.30
N ALA A 54 7.85 8.24 -7.02
CA ALA A 54 7.99 9.18 -5.92
C ALA A 54 9.46 9.48 -5.59
N GLU A 55 10.42 8.78 -6.21
CA GLU A 55 11.85 8.84 -5.89
C GLU A 55 12.14 8.52 -4.40
N VAL A 56 11.37 7.60 -3.82
CA VAL A 56 11.45 7.16 -2.43
C VAL A 56 11.99 5.73 -2.37
N LYS A 57 12.89 5.44 -1.44
CA LYS A 57 13.38 4.06 -1.20
C LYS A 57 12.52 3.37 -0.15
N ASN A 58 12.49 2.04 -0.16
CA ASN A 58 11.77 1.27 0.86
C ASN A 58 12.20 1.63 2.29
N ALA A 59 13.49 1.95 2.49
CA ALA A 59 14.05 2.35 3.77
C ALA A 59 13.49 3.69 4.30
N ASP A 60 13.03 4.58 3.41
CA ASP A 60 12.50 5.90 3.78
C ASP A 60 11.02 5.84 4.23
N ILE A 61 10.37 4.67 4.09
CA ILE A 61 8.99 4.43 4.51
C ILE A 61 9.02 4.02 5.98
N ASP A 62 8.52 4.85 6.89
CA ASP A 62 8.51 4.55 8.33
C ASP A 62 7.43 3.54 8.68
N GLU A 63 6.24 3.71 8.08
CA GLU A 63 5.05 2.93 8.38
C GLU A 63 4.37 2.44 7.10
N VAL A 64 3.96 1.18 7.09
CA VAL A 64 3.16 0.58 6.01
C VAL A 64 1.78 0.26 6.55
N ILE A 65 0.77 0.89 5.95
CA ILE A 65 -0.63 0.79 6.34
C ILE A 65 -1.35 -0.04 5.29
N LEU A 66 -1.96 -1.15 5.72
CA LEU A 66 -2.73 -2.04 4.87
C LEU A 66 -4.23 -1.83 5.09
N VAL A 67 -4.95 -1.54 4.01
CA VAL A 67 -6.41 -1.32 4.00
C VAL A 67 -7.10 -2.34 3.08
N GLY A 68 -8.30 -2.77 3.45
CA GLY A 68 -9.15 -3.65 2.63
C GLY A 68 -9.21 -5.10 3.12
N GLY A 69 -10.26 -5.83 2.73
CA GLY A 69 -10.53 -7.18 3.23
C GLY A 69 -9.48 -8.23 2.85
N SER A 70 -8.79 -8.04 1.71
CA SER A 70 -7.73 -8.97 1.26
C SER A 70 -6.46 -8.89 2.11
N THR A 71 -6.31 -7.84 2.93
CA THR A 71 -5.20 -7.71 3.89
C THR A 71 -5.23 -8.78 4.98
N GLN A 72 -6.34 -9.50 5.15
CA GLN A 72 -6.45 -10.64 6.07
C GLN A 72 -5.69 -11.89 5.62
N ILE A 73 -5.17 -11.91 4.38
CA ILE A 73 -4.42 -13.04 3.84
C ILE A 73 -3.02 -13.09 4.48
N PRO A 74 -2.66 -14.14 5.25
CA PRO A 74 -1.40 -14.18 5.98
C PRO A 74 -0.15 -14.12 5.10
N ILE A 75 -0.17 -14.80 3.95
CA ILE A 75 0.97 -14.80 3.02
C ILE A 75 1.23 -13.42 2.40
N LEU A 76 0.18 -12.62 2.20
CA LEU A 76 0.29 -11.26 1.69
C LEU A 76 0.97 -10.35 2.71
N ARG A 77 0.60 -10.47 3.99
CA ARG A 77 1.25 -9.74 5.10
C ARG A 77 2.73 -10.10 5.21
N ALA A 78 3.05 -11.39 5.18
CA ALA A 78 4.43 -11.85 5.26
C ALA A 78 5.28 -11.28 4.11
N MET A 79 4.77 -11.34 2.88
CA MET A 79 5.50 -10.83 1.70
C MET A 79 5.66 -9.31 1.70
N ILE A 80 4.64 -8.55 2.12
CA ILE A 80 4.77 -7.10 2.23
C ILE A 80 5.74 -6.74 3.36
N SER A 81 5.65 -7.40 4.51
CA SER A 81 6.58 -7.19 5.62
C SER A 81 8.02 -7.47 5.17
N GLU A 82 8.27 -8.60 4.47
CA GLU A 82 9.58 -8.94 3.90
C GLU A 82 10.08 -7.89 2.89
N ALA A 83 9.19 -7.36 2.04
CA ALA A 83 9.55 -6.31 1.08
C ALA A 83 9.91 -4.96 1.73
N PHE A 84 9.55 -4.77 3.00
CA PHE A 84 9.85 -3.59 3.80
C PHE A 84 10.72 -3.95 5.01
N ASP A 85 11.71 -4.84 4.82
CA ASP A 85 12.72 -5.19 5.82
C ASP A 85 12.16 -5.76 7.14
N GLY A 86 11.06 -6.51 7.05
CA GLY A 86 10.40 -7.14 8.20
C GLY A 86 9.58 -6.19 9.06
N LYS A 87 9.26 -4.98 8.56
CA LYS A 87 8.45 -4.01 9.29
C LYS A 87 7.09 -4.57 9.68
N GLU A 88 6.65 -4.19 10.88
CA GLU A 88 5.31 -4.47 11.35
C GLU A 88 4.30 -3.65 10.52
N LEU A 89 3.24 -4.31 10.07
CA LEU A 89 2.25 -3.72 9.19
C LEU A 89 1.08 -3.20 10.00
N CYS A 90 0.73 -1.92 9.82
CA CYS A 90 -0.41 -1.31 10.47
C CYS A 90 -1.70 -1.75 9.76
N MET A 91 -2.60 -2.38 10.50
CA MET A 91 -3.88 -2.89 9.98
C MET A 91 -5.09 -2.19 10.62
N SER A 92 -4.85 -1.33 11.61
CA SER A 92 -5.86 -0.56 12.30
C SER A 92 -6.02 0.78 11.59
N VAL A 93 -6.74 0.78 10.48
CA VAL A 93 -7.36 2.02 10.02
C VAL A 93 -8.83 1.74 9.90
N ASN A 94 -9.57 2.24 10.88
CA ASN A 94 -11.00 2.38 10.71
C ASN A 94 -11.20 3.38 9.55
N ALA A 95 -12.03 3.03 8.57
CA ALA A 95 -12.22 3.88 7.38
C ALA A 95 -12.71 5.31 7.75
N ASP A 96 -13.29 5.46 8.94
CA ASP A 96 -13.74 6.72 9.52
C ASP A 96 -12.60 7.61 10.08
N GLU A 97 -11.41 7.07 10.36
CA GLU A 97 -10.26 7.84 10.90
C GLU A 97 -9.31 8.37 9.82
N VAL A 98 -9.43 7.87 8.58
CA VAL A 98 -8.67 8.41 7.43
C VAL A 98 -9.42 9.62 6.86
N ILE A 99 -9.62 10.63 7.69
CA ILE A 99 -10.05 11.95 7.22
C ILE A 99 -8.78 12.67 6.78
N ALA A 100 -8.64 12.85 5.48
CA ALA A 100 -7.68 13.78 4.92
C ALA A 100 -8.15 15.21 5.26
N GLU A 101 -7.47 15.87 6.19
CA GLU A 101 -7.47 17.34 6.29
C GLU A 101 -6.36 17.95 5.43
#